data_AF-A0A7J2LZF6-F1
#
_entry.id   AF-A0A7J2LZF6-F1
#
_cell.length_a   1.000
_cell.length_b   1.000
_cell.length_c   1.000
_cell.angle_alpha   90.00
_cell.angle_beta   90.00
_cell.angle_gamma   90.00
#
_symmetry.space_group_name_H-M   'P 1'
#
loop_
_entity.id
_entity.type
_entity.pdbx_description
1 polymer ?
#
loop_
_entity_poly.entity_id
_entity_poly.type
_entity_poly.pdbx_seq_one_letter_code
_entity_poly.pdbx_strand_id
1 'polypeptide(L)'
;MAADYLRRALSCLKEAEMALSSGDPALCVRRSQESVELAVKALLRAVAVEYPRKHDVSDALLEFADKMPEPIRREINDIAA
;
A
#
# COMPACT_ATOMS: atom_id res chain seq x y z
N MET A 1 -12.11 9.26 -0.94
CA MET A 1 -11.72 7.89 -0.52
C MET A 1 -10.23 7.63 -0.71
N ALA A 2 -9.63 7.87 -1.89
CA ALA A 2 -8.17 7.71 -2.10
C ALA A 2 -7.31 8.50 -1.10
N ALA A 3 -7.60 9.79 -0.90
CA ALA A 3 -6.89 10.64 0.06
C ALA A 3 -7.08 10.20 1.53
N ASP A 4 -8.13 9.44 1.85
CA ASP A 4 -8.32 8.89 3.18
C ASP A 4 -7.41 7.68 3.41
N TYR A 5 -7.39 6.75 2.45
CA TYR A 5 -6.46 5.63 2.46
C TYR A 5 -5.00 6.08 2.51
N LEU A 6 -4.62 7.10 1.72
CA LEU A 6 -3.26 7.63 1.74
C LEU A 6 -2.89 8.22 3.10
N ARG A 7 -3.77 9.00 3.73
CA ARG A 7 -3.52 9.54 5.08
C ARG A 7 -3.29 8.43 6.09
N ARG A 8 -4.08 7.36 6.04
CA ARG A 8 -3.94 6.21 6.93
C ARG A 8 -2.66 5.41 6.65
N ALA A 9 -2.28 5.25 5.38
CA ALA A 9 -1.02 4.63 5.00
C ALA A 9 0.16 5.39 5.63
N LEU A 10 0.19 6.72 5.50
CA LEU A 10 1.23 7.56 6.09
C LEU A 10 1.27 7.47 7.63
N SER A 11 0.11 7.37 8.29
CA SER A 11 0.08 7.11 9.74
C SER A 11 0.69 5.75 10.10
N CYS A 12 0.39 4.70 9.33
CA CYS A 12 0.98 3.37 9.54
C CYS A 12 2.50 3.39 9.32
N LEU A 13 2.98 4.06 8.28
CA LEU A 13 4.41 4.23 8.03
C LEU A 13 5.11 4.92 9.21
N LYS A 14 4.53 6.01 9.72
CA LYS A 14 5.08 6.71 10.88
C LYS A 14 5.17 5.80 12.11
N GLU A 15 4.16 4.97 12.34
CA GLU A 15 4.17 4.01 13.44
C GLU A 15 5.20 2.88 13.22
N ALA A 16 5.42 2.45 11.98
CA ALA A 16 6.46 1.48 11.65
C ALA A 16 7.87 2.04 11.94
N GLU A 17 8.12 3.30 11.55
CA GLU A 17 9.37 4.01 11.84
C GLU A 17 9.61 4.15 13.36
N MET A 18 8.56 4.48 14.11
CA MET A 18 8.62 4.52 15.57
C MET A 18 8.94 3.14 16.16
N ALA A 19 8.26 2.10 15.71
CA ALA A 19 8.48 0.73 16.18
C ALA A 19 9.91 0.24 15.89
N LEU A 20 10.46 0.58 14.72
CA LEU A 20 11.85 0.31 14.37
C LEU A 20 12.81 1.02 15.35
N SER A 21 12.57 2.30 15.62
CA SER A 21 13.40 3.09 16.54
C SER A 21 13.34 2.60 18.00
N SER A 22 12.22 2.00 18.41
CA SER A 22 12.02 1.45 19.75
C SER A 22 12.47 0.00 19.90
N GLY A 23 12.99 -0.64 18.85
CA GLY A 23 13.41 -2.04 18.88
C GLY A 23 12.25 -3.05 18.92
N ASP A 24 11.09 -2.68 18.35
CA ASP A 24 9.94 -3.57 18.16
C ASP A 24 9.81 -3.99 16.68
N PRO A 25 10.57 -5.01 16.23
CA PRO A 25 10.56 -5.44 14.83
C PRO A 25 9.21 -6.06 14.42
N ALA A 26 8.48 -6.68 15.35
CA ALA A 26 7.19 -7.30 15.06
C ALA A 26 6.13 -6.24 14.71
N LEU A 27 6.06 -5.17 15.51
CA LEU A 27 5.17 -4.06 15.23
C LEU A 27 5.59 -3.31 13.95
N CYS A 28 6.89 -3.10 13.74
CA CYS A 28 7.43 -2.49 12.54
C CYS A 28 6.93 -3.20 11.28
N VAL A 29 7.13 -4.53 11.18
CA VAL A 29 6.71 -5.32 10.01
C VAL A 29 5.21 -5.22 9.80
N ARG A 30 4.40 -5.35 10.86
CA ARG A 30 2.94 -5.26 10.76
C ARG A 30 2.47 -3.91 10.22
N ARG A 31 3.00 -2.80 10.75
CA ARG A 31 2.59 -1.46 10.33
C ARG A 31 3.10 -1.11 8.93
N SER A 32 4.26 -1.65 8.53
CA SER A 32 4.74 -1.56 7.14
C SER A 32 3.80 -2.25 6.15
N GLN A 33 3.37 -3.49 6.45
CA GLN A 33 2.43 -4.22 5.59
C GLN A 33 1.09 -3.48 5.45
N GLU A 34 0.54 -3.00 6.56
CA GLU A 34 -0.71 -2.23 6.55
C GLU A 34 -0.58 -0.90 5.78
N SER A 35 0.59 -0.24 5.89
CA SER A 35 0.91 0.96 5.12
C SER A 35 0.88 0.69 3.61
N VAL A 36 1.54 -0.39 3.16
CA VAL A 36 1.57 -0.77 1.73
C VAL A 36 0.16 -1.10 1.23
N GLU A 37 -0.61 -1.89 1.97
CA GLU A 37 -1.98 -2.26 1.60
C GLU A 37 -2.88 -1.02 1.41
N LEU A 38 -2.80 -0.07 2.35
CA LEU A 38 -3.57 1.17 2.27
C LEU A 38 -3.08 2.08 1.13
N ALA A 39 -1.78 2.14 0.87
CA ALA A 39 -1.21 2.91 -0.24
C ALA A 39 -1.66 2.35 -1.60
N VAL A 40 -1.65 1.02 -1.77
CA VAL A 40 -2.16 0.35 -2.98
C VAL A 40 -3.66 0.64 -3.17
N LYS A 41 -4.47 0.56 -2.11
CA LYS A 41 -5.89 0.93 -2.16
C LYS A 41 -6.10 2.39 -2.57
N ALA A 42 -5.25 3.30 -2.09
CA ALA A 42 -5.28 4.70 -2.49
C ALA A 42 -4.94 4.88 -3.98
N LEU A 43 -3.89 4.21 -4.46
CA LEU A 43 -3.45 4.23 -5.86
C LEU A 43 -4.53 3.71 -6.80
N LEU A 44 -5.07 2.53 -6.55
CA LEU A 44 -6.14 1.93 -7.36
C LEU A 44 -7.35 2.86 -7.46
N ARG A 45 -7.76 3.48 -6.34
CA ARG A 45 -8.86 4.46 -6.35
C ARG A 45 -8.50 5.77 -7.07
N ALA A 46 -7.24 6.21 -7.01
CA ALA A 46 -6.79 7.40 -7.72
C ALA A 46 -6.82 7.22 -9.24
N VAL A 47 -6.58 5.99 -9.73
CA VAL A 47 -6.65 5.65 -11.16
C VAL A 47 -8.05 5.14 -11.59
N ALA A 48 -9.08 5.44 -10.81
CA ALA A 48 -10.48 5.06 -11.05
C ALA A 48 -10.70 3.54 -11.21
N VAL A 49 -9.86 2.71 -10.61
CA VAL A 49 -10.06 1.26 -10.53
C VAL A 49 -10.93 0.94 -9.31
N GLU A 50 -12.04 0.25 -9.57
CA GLU A 50 -12.89 -0.34 -8.54
C GLU A 50 -12.52 -1.81 -8.39
N TYR A 51 -11.82 -2.15 -7.31
CA TYR A 51 -11.57 -3.56 -7.01
C TYR A 51 -12.84 -4.17 -6.38
N PRO A 52 -13.30 -5.36 -6.80
CA PRO A 52 -14.34 -6.09 -6.07
C PRO A 52 -13.82 -6.30 -4.64
N ARG A 53 -14.67 -6.23 -3.62
CA ARG A 53 -14.34 -6.22 -2.17
C ARG A 53 -13.50 -7.42 -1.63
N LYS A 54 -12.60 -8.01 -2.40
CA LYS A 54 -11.55 -8.95 -1.98
C LYS A 54 -10.51 -8.20 -1.15
N HIS A 55 -10.02 -8.84 -0.10
CA HIS A 55 -9.01 -8.27 0.79
C HIS A 55 -7.62 -8.20 0.13
N ASP A 56 -7.35 -9.09 -0.83
CA ASP A 56 -6.10 -9.10 -1.58
C ASP A 56 -6.13 -8.07 -2.71
N VAL A 57 -5.22 -7.09 -2.63
CA VAL A 57 -5.07 -5.99 -3.59
C VAL A 57 -3.90 -6.22 -4.55
N SER A 58 -3.11 -7.27 -4.34
CA SER A 58 -1.96 -7.61 -5.18
C SER A 58 -2.40 -8.00 -6.59
N ASP A 59 -3.44 -8.83 -6.70
CA ASP A 59 -4.04 -9.21 -8.00
C ASP A 59 -4.51 -7.96 -8.78
N ALA A 60 -5.20 -7.04 -8.11
CA ALA A 60 -5.71 -5.82 -8.72
C ALA A 60 -4.57 -4.87 -9.12
N LEU A 61 -3.50 -4.81 -8.34
CA LEU A 61 -2.34 -4.00 -8.68
C LEU A 61 -1.68 -4.50 -9.97
N LEU A 62 -1.50 -5.82 -10.09
CA LEU A 62 -0.93 -6.45 -11.29
C LEU A 62 -1.85 -6.34 -12.50
N GLU A 63 -3.16 -6.54 -12.34
CA GLU A 63 -4.16 -6.42 -13.41
C GLU A 63 -4.17 -5.01 -14.04
N PHE A 64 -3.93 -3.97 -13.23
CA PHE A 64 -3.96 -2.58 -13.67
C PHE A 64 -2.58 -1.91 -13.73
N ALA A 65 -1.51 -2.69 -13.89
CA ALA A 65 -0.12 -2.22 -13.95
C ALA A 65 0.11 -1.08 -14.97
N ASP A 66 -0.52 -1.18 -16.15
CA ASP A 66 -0.38 -0.19 -17.22
C ASP A 66 -0.98 1.18 -16.88
N LYS A 67 -1.92 1.23 -15.93
CA LYS A 67 -2.51 2.47 -15.42
C LYS A 67 -1.65 3.11 -14.33
N MET A 68 -0.64 2.42 -13.81
CA MET A 68 0.22 2.93 -12.76
C MET A 68 1.25 3.92 -13.31
N PRO A 69 1.61 4.95 -12.52
CA PRO A 69 2.76 5.79 -12.82
C PRO A 69 4.04 4.97 -12.99
N GLU A 70 4.94 5.43 -13.85
CA GLU A 70 6.16 4.72 -14.23
C GLU A 70 7.05 4.29 -13.03
N PRO A 71 7.25 5.12 -11.98
CA PRO A 71 7.99 4.70 -10.80
C PRO A 71 7.36 3.53 -10.05
N ILE A 72 6.03 3.45 -10.00
CA ILE A 72 5.30 2.37 -9.33
C ILE A 72 5.33 1.10 -10.19
N ARG A 73 5.25 1.25 -11.52
CA ARG A 73 5.26 0.11 -12.44
C ARG A 73 6.57 -0.67 -12.39
N ARG A 74 7.70 0.01 -12.17
CA ARG A 74 9.02 -0.63 -12.03
C ARG A 74 9.10 -1.56 -10.81
N GLU A 75 8.45 -1.16 -9.72
CA GLU A 75 8.48 -1.87 -8.43
C GLU A 75 7.24 -2.76 -8.23
N ILE A 76 6.41 -2.95 -9.25
CA ILE A 76 5.04 -3.46 -9.06
C ILE A 76 5.00 -4.90 -8.54
N ASN A 77 5.98 -5.72 -8.92
CA ASN A 77 6.09 -7.10 -8.45
C ASN A 77 6.47 -7.14 -6.96
N ASP A 78 7.34 -6.23 -6.52
CA ASP A 78 7.79 -6.15 -5.13
C ASP A 78 6.69 -5.58 -4.22
N ILE A 79 5.83 -4.71 -4.75
CA ILE A 79 4.66 -4.18 -4.04
C ILE A 79 3.55 -5.24 -3.94
N ALA A 80 3.45 -6.15 -4.92
CA ALA A 80 2.41 -7.18 -4.97
C ALA A 80 2.79 -8.50 -4.26
N ALA A 81 4.05 -8.66 -3.84
CA ALA A 81 4.60 -9.85 -3.18
C ALA A 81 4.13 -10.00 -1.72
#